data_AF-A0A072U7J7-F1
#
_entry.id   AF-A0A072U7J7-F1
#
_cell.length_a   1.000
_cell.length_b   1.000
_cell.length_c   1.000
_cell.angle_alpha   90.00
_cell.angle_beta   90.00
_cell.angle_gamma   90.00
#
_symmetry.space_group_name_H-M   'P 1'
#
loop_
_entity.id
_entity.type
_entity.pdbx_description
1 polymer ?
#
loop_
_entity_poly.entity_id
_entity_poly.type
_entity_poly.pdbx_seq_one_letter_code
_entity_poly.pdbx_strand_id
1 'polypeptide(L)'
;MELGGNQVGDTPRCFDMDMSKAFVPMSVFSDSTQGKVSVEGKIVNKFDMKPHDQNLEVYGKLCRERTKKYMVKNRQIQVIGNDNGARMRPMPGITFSVSSGPTKDNIKKKPQGRGTDTKRTRGNRGEVEESLFKKFEKQSNWSLRNLVQETDQPEQFLKDILKDLCVYNNKGTNQGTYELKPEYRKTGD
;
A
#
# COMPACT_ATOMS: atom_id res chain seq x y z
N MET A 1 -30.05 37.69 -3.99
CA MET A 1 -30.30 36.99 -2.71
C MET A 1 -28.94 36.76 -2.08
N GLU A 2 -28.61 37.49 -1.03
CA GLU A 2 -27.26 37.52 -0.46
C GLU A 2 -27.16 36.54 0.72
N LEU A 3 -26.11 35.70 0.73
CA LEU A 3 -25.84 34.70 1.76
C LEU A 3 -24.60 35.14 2.56
N GLY A 4 -24.79 35.76 3.71
CA GLY A 4 -23.71 36.19 4.60
C GLY A 4 -23.37 35.14 5.68
N GLY A 5 -22.17 34.56 5.61
CA GLY A 5 -21.64 33.61 6.60
C GLY A 5 -20.46 34.16 7.42
N ASN A 6 -20.29 33.60 8.61
CA ASN A 6 -19.49 34.07 9.76
C ASN A 6 -17.98 34.33 9.50
N GLN A 7 -17.38 35.21 10.29
CA GLN A 7 -16.06 35.82 10.06
C GLN A 7 -14.87 34.85 10.08
N VAL A 8 -14.19 34.73 8.93
CA VAL A 8 -12.76 34.35 8.79
C VAL A 8 -12.18 35.20 7.63
N GLY A 9 -10.92 35.63 7.75
CA GLY A 9 -10.29 36.68 6.94
C GLY A 9 -10.28 36.48 5.41
N ASP A 10 -10.15 37.62 4.72
CA ASP A 10 -9.82 37.84 3.29
C ASP A 10 -10.51 36.93 2.25
N THR A 11 -11.73 36.48 2.57
CA THR A 11 -12.54 35.67 1.65
C THR A 11 -13.75 36.48 1.18
N PRO A 12 -14.07 36.52 -0.12
CA PRO A 12 -15.26 37.23 -0.60
C PRO A 12 -16.52 36.67 0.05
N ARG A 13 -17.39 37.58 0.52
CA ARG A 13 -18.65 37.24 1.19
C ARG A 13 -19.88 37.46 0.33
N CYS A 14 -19.71 38.18 -0.78
CA CYS A 14 -20.79 38.50 -1.71
C CYS A 14 -20.49 37.85 -3.06
N PHE A 15 -21.51 37.21 -3.62
CA PHE A 15 -21.44 36.50 -4.88
C PHE A 15 -22.67 36.84 -5.71
N ASP A 16 -22.45 37.07 -7.00
CA ASP A 16 -23.51 37.18 -7.96
C ASP A 16 -23.83 35.80 -8.52
N MET A 17 -25.10 35.54 -8.80
CA MET A 17 -25.56 34.31 -9.43
C MET A 17 -26.12 34.63 -10.81
N ASP A 18 -25.55 34.01 -11.83
CA ASP A 18 -26.05 34.11 -13.19
C ASP A 18 -26.99 32.93 -13.48
N MET A 19 -28.25 33.23 -13.84
CA MET A 19 -29.27 32.21 -14.05
C MET A 19 -29.35 31.84 -15.53
N SER A 20 -29.19 30.55 -15.83
CA SER A 20 -29.39 29.98 -17.16
C SER A 20 -30.47 28.90 -17.18
N LYS A 21 -31.25 28.88 -18.26
CA LYS A 21 -32.22 27.80 -18.58
C LYS A 21 -31.77 26.96 -19.78
N ALA A 22 -30.73 27.40 -20.48
CA ALA A 22 -30.17 26.71 -21.64
C ALA A 22 -29.13 25.68 -21.18
N PHE A 23 -29.58 24.52 -20.71
CA PHE A 23 -28.71 23.41 -20.33
C PHE A 23 -29.36 22.07 -20.69
N VAL A 24 -28.55 21.01 -20.75
CA VAL A 24 -29.04 19.65 -21.03
C VAL A 24 -30.02 19.23 -19.92
N PRO A 25 -31.21 18.69 -20.23
CA PRO A 25 -32.16 18.26 -19.20
C PRO A 25 -31.52 17.31 -18.19
N MET A 26 -31.57 17.69 -16.90
CA MET A 26 -30.98 16.95 -15.80
C MET A 26 -32.03 16.64 -14.73
N SER A 27 -31.85 15.52 -14.04
CA SER A 27 -32.66 15.09 -12.91
C SER A 27 -31.77 14.78 -11.71
N VAL A 28 -32.29 14.99 -10.51
CA VAL A 28 -31.60 14.68 -9.25
C VAL A 28 -32.16 13.37 -8.70
N PHE A 29 -31.28 12.48 -8.27
CA PHE A 29 -31.63 11.29 -7.52
C PHE A 29 -30.81 11.25 -6.22
N SER A 30 -31.39 10.64 -5.19
CA SER A 30 -30.75 10.38 -3.91
C SER A 30 -30.54 8.89 -3.74
N ASP A 31 -29.43 8.51 -3.10
CA ASP A 31 -29.16 7.14 -2.68
C ASP A 31 -29.03 7.13 -1.16
N SER A 32 -29.91 6.38 -0.50
CA SER A 32 -29.87 6.19 0.95
C SER A 32 -28.79 5.17 1.31
N THR A 33 -28.20 5.31 2.50
CA THR A 33 -27.21 4.34 3.02
C THR A 33 -27.75 2.92 3.15
N GLN A 34 -29.06 2.74 3.06
CA GLN A 34 -29.75 1.44 3.02
C GLN A 34 -29.94 0.88 1.60
N GLY A 35 -29.35 1.50 0.57
CA GLY A 35 -29.40 1.06 -0.83
C GLY A 35 -30.73 1.36 -1.54
N LYS A 36 -31.50 2.32 -1.02
CA LYS A 36 -32.74 2.78 -1.65
C LYS A 36 -32.46 4.03 -2.49
N VAL A 37 -32.64 3.90 -3.80
CA VAL A 37 -32.54 5.01 -4.76
C VAL A 37 -33.91 5.64 -4.98
N SER A 38 -33.98 6.97 -4.95
CA SER A 38 -35.21 7.74 -5.23
C SER A 38 -34.92 8.91 -6.17
N VAL A 39 -35.85 9.24 -7.07
CA VAL A 39 -35.73 10.41 -7.96
C VAL A 39 -36.40 11.61 -7.30
N GLU A 40 -35.61 12.65 -6.99
CA GLU A 40 -36.05 13.83 -6.22
C GLU A 40 -36.73 14.87 -7.12
N GLY A 41 -36.27 15.02 -8.36
CA GLY A 41 -36.87 16.00 -9.26
C GLY A 41 -36.05 16.32 -10.51
N LYS A 42 -36.55 17.28 -11.28
CA LYS A 42 -35.91 17.81 -12.49
C LYS A 42 -35.28 19.17 -12.20
N ILE A 43 -34.11 19.42 -12.79
CA ILE A 43 -33.43 20.71 -12.69
C ILE A 43 -34.10 21.67 -13.68
N VAL A 44 -34.61 22.80 -13.17
CA VAL A 44 -35.31 23.82 -13.96
C VAL A 44 -34.42 25.00 -14.30
N ASN A 45 -33.59 25.43 -13.33
CA ASN A 45 -32.70 26.57 -13.48
C ASN A 45 -31.28 26.15 -13.07
N LYS A 46 -30.28 26.59 -13.82
CA LYS A 46 -28.86 26.49 -13.46
C LYS A 46 -28.39 27.87 -13.00
N PHE A 47 -27.62 27.92 -11.92
CA PHE A 47 -27.02 29.15 -11.39
C PHE A 47 -25.50 29.02 -11.38
N ASP A 48 -24.81 29.89 -12.09
CA ASP A 48 -23.35 29.99 -12.04
C ASP A 48 -22.97 31.12 -11.08
N MET A 49 -22.15 30.79 -10.08
CA MET A 49 -21.75 31.74 -9.03
C MET A 49 -20.44 32.42 -9.40
N LYS A 50 -20.40 33.76 -9.31
CA LYS A 50 -19.19 34.56 -9.50
C LYS A 50 -18.96 35.48 -8.28
N PRO A 51 -17.71 35.78 -7.91
CA PRO A 51 -17.42 36.77 -6.87
C PRO A 51 -17.93 38.14 -7.32
N HIS A 52 -18.49 38.91 -6.37
CA HIS A 52 -18.99 40.25 -6.63
C HIS A 52 -17.85 41.24 -6.91
N ASP A 53 -18.09 42.24 -7.76
CA ASP A 53 -17.07 43.15 -8.30
C ASP A 53 -16.30 43.93 -7.23
N GLN A 54 -16.95 44.30 -6.12
CA GLN A 54 -16.32 45.05 -5.03
C GLN A 54 -15.17 44.28 -4.34
N ASN A 55 -15.16 42.95 -4.41
CA ASN A 55 -14.18 42.10 -3.75
C ASN A 55 -13.25 41.37 -4.74
N LEU A 56 -13.21 41.80 -6.01
CA LEU A 56 -12.48 41.10 -7.06
C LEU A 56 -10.96 41.08 -6.84
N GLU A 57 -10.39 42.16 -6.30
CA GLU A 57 -8.95 42.26 -6.04
C GLU A 57 -8.50 41.28 -4.93
N VAL A 58 -9.28 41.23 -3.84
CA VAL A 58 -9.08 40.31 -2.72
C VAL A 58 -9.21 38.85 -3.20
N TYR A 59 -10.24 38.56 -3.98
CA TYR A 59 -10.40 37.23 -4.59
C TYR A 59 -9.23 36.87 -5.51
N GLY A 60 -8.73 37.83 -6.29
CA GLY A 60 -7.56 37.64 -7.15
C GLY A 60 -6.30 37.28 -6.35
N LYS A 61 -6.07 37.93 -5.20
CA LYS A 61 -4.98 37.57 -4.27
C LYS A 61 -5.16 36.14 -3.75
N LEU A 62 -6.35 35.78 -3.29
CA LEU A 62 -6.69 34.44 -2.82
C LEU A 62 -6.43 33.36 -3.90
N CYS A 63 -6.83 33.61 -5.15
CA CYS A 63 -6.58 32.69 -6.27
C CYS A 63 -5.09 32.49 -6.54
N ARG A 64 -4.28 33.55 -6.47
CA ARG A 64 -2.82 33.47 -6.62
C ARG A 64 -2.17 32.71 -5.47
N GLU A 65 -2.60 32.95 -4.23
CA GLU A 65 -2.10 32.23 -3.07
C GLU A 65 -2.39 30.74 -3.13
N ARG A 66 -3.62 30.35 -3.52
CA ARG A 66 -3.98 28.94 -3.76
C ARG A 66 -3.08 28.32 -4.83
N THR A 67 -2.92 29.00 -5.96
CA THR A 67 -2.06 28.53 -7.05
C THR A 67 -0.63 28.34 -6.57
N LYS A 68 -0.06 29.32 -5.86
CA LYS A 68 1.28 29.24 -5.28
C LYS A 68 1.41 28.07 -4.31
N LYS A 69 0.43 27.89 -3.41
CA LYS A 69 0.42 26.79 -2.42
C LYS A 69 0.43 25.42 -3.09
N TYR A 70 -0.37 25.22 -4.14
CA TYR A 70 -0.48 23.93 -4.83
C TYR A 70 0.56 23.71 -5.93
N MET A 71 1.23 24.77 -6.42
CA MET A 71 2.35 24.65 -7.35
C MET A 71 3.65 24.19 -6.67
N VAL A 72 3.75 24.25 -5.34
CA VAL A 72 4.90 23.68 -4.63
C VAL A 72 4.88 22.16 -4.78
N LYS A 73 5.85 21.62 -5.51
CA LYS A 73 6.04 20.17 -5.61
C LYS A 73 6.44 19.64 -4.23
N ASN A 74 5.60 18.80 -3.63
CA ASN A 74 5.93 18.12 -2.38
C ASN A 74 7.15 17.18 -2.51
N ARG A 75 7.50 16.78 -3.74
CA ARG A 75 8.67 15.95 -4.03
C ARG A 75 9.88 16.82 -4.33
N GLN A 76 10.89 16.75 -3.47
CA GLN A 76 12.21 17.34 -3.71
C GLN A 76 13.15 16.27 -4.29
N ILE A 77 13.84 16.61 -5.39
CA ILE A 77 14.92 15.78 -5.92
C ILE A 77 16.15 16.06 -5.07
N GLN A 78 16.67 15.06 -4.36
CA GLN A 78 17.95 15.15 -3.67
C GLN A 78 19.06 14.72 -4.64
N VAL A 79 19.98 15.65 -4.95
CA VAL A 79 21.19 15.31 -5.70
C VAL A 79 22.15 14.61 -4.74
N ILE A 80 22.55 13.39 -5.08
CA ILE A 80 23.50 12.61 -4.27
C ILE A 80 24.90 13.17 -4.54
N GLY A 81 25.48 13.87 -3.57
CA GLY A 81 26.78 14.54 -3.72
C GLY A 81 28.00 13.61 -3.75
N ASN A 82 27.84 12.30 -3.49
CA ASN A 82 28.91 11.32 -3.57
C ASN A 82 28.86 10.56 -4.90
N ASP A 83 29.18 11.27 -5.99
CA ASP A 83 29.36 10.71 -7.33
C ASP A 83 30.78 10.15 -7.52
N ASN A 84 31.27 9.43 -6.51
CA ASN A 84 32.46 8.60 -6.68
C ASN A 84 31.98 7.33 -7.37
N GLY A 85 32.11 7.25 -8.70
CA GLY A 85 31.63 6.21 -9.61
C GLY A 85 31.95 4.74 -9.28
N ALA A 86 32.49 4.45 -8.09
CA ALA A 86 32.60 3.14 -7.48
C ALA A 86 31.27 2.36 -7.41
N ARG A 87 30.12 3.03 -7.29
CA ARG A 87 28.78 2.39 -7.33
C ARG A 87 28.16 2.29 -8.73
N MET A 88 28.79 2.91 -9.74
CA MET A 88 28.31 2.94 -11.13
C MET A 88 28.96 1.89 -12.03
N ARG A 89 29.91 1.10 -11.52
CA ARG A 89 30.47 -0.03 -12.27
C ARG A 89 29.47 -1.19 -12.26
N PRO A 90 29.02 -1.69 -13.43
CA PRO A 90 28.28 -2.95 -13.49
C PRO A 90 29.17 -4.05 -12.90
N MET A 91 28.71 -4.69 -11.84
CA MET A 91 29.35 -5.90 -11.33
C MET A 91 29.28 -6.97 -12.43
N PRO A 92 30.41 -7.58 -12.86
CA PRO A 92 30.36 -8.70 -13.77
C PRO A 92 29.57 -9.85 -13.11
N GLY A 93 28.40 -10.20 -13.64
CA GLY A 93 27.69 -11.43 -13.31
C GLY A 93 26.33 -11.36 -12.59
N ILE A 94 25.67 -10.19 -12.45
CA ILE A 94 24.34 -10.14 -11.81
C ILE A 94 23.28 -9.56 -12.75
N THR A 95 22.44 -10.44 -13.26
CA THR A 95 21.13 -10.16 -13.85
C THR A 95 20.26 -9.38 -12.87
N PHE A 96 19.69 -8.28 -13.35
CA PHE A 96 18.78 -7.37 -12.66
C PHE A 96 17.66 -8.09 -11.89
N SER A 97 17.62 -7.90 -10.57
CA SER A 97 16.37 -7.89 -9.81
C SER A 97 16.30 -6.59 -9.02
N VAL A 98 15.28 -5.80 -9.32
CA VAL A 98 15.09 -4.43 -8.88
C VAL A 98 14.49 -4.41 -7.47
N SER A 99 15.27 -3.95 -6.50
CA SER A 99 14.80 -3.24 -5.29
C SER A 99 16.05 -2.58 -4.71
N SER A 100 16.11 -1.33 -4.26
CA SER A 100 15.11 -0.45 -3.67
C SER A 100 15.79 0.91 -3.45
N GLY A 101 14.99 1.94 -3.18
CA GLY A 101 15.46 3.27 -2.78
C GLY A 101 16.22 3.31 -1.44
N PRO A 102 16.60 4.52 -0.98
CA PRO A 102 17.62 4.73 0.04
C PRO A 102 17.03 4.73 1.45
N THR A 103 17.60 3.94 2.36
CA THR A 103 17.30 4.04 3.80
C THR A 103 18.54 4.51 4.56
N LYS A 104 18.37 5.69 5.17
CA LYS A 104 19.17 6.19 6.28
C LYS A 104 19.15 5.20 7.45
N ASP A 105 20.34 5.04 8.03
CA ASP A 105 20.66 5.04 9.46
C ASP A 105 19.75 4.29 10.44
N ASN A 106 20.41 3.40 11.19
CA ASN A 106 19.95 2.65 12.37
C ASN A 106 19.06 1.42 12.15
N ILE A 107 19.66 0.35 11.63
CA ILE A 107 19.41 -0.99 12.19
C ILE A 107 20.76 -1.65 12.46
N LYS A 108 21.08 -1.72 13.76
CA LYS A 108 21.98 -2.66 14.44
C LYS A 108 22.80 -3.54 13.52
N LYS A 109 24.13 -3.48 13.70
CA LYS A 109 25.09 -4.55 13.37
C LYS A 109 24.42 -5.91 13.47
N LYS A 110 23.90 -6.43 12.34
CA LYS A 110 23.77 -7.87 12.18
C LYS A 110 25.22 -8.34 12.05
N PRO A 111 25.65 -9.36 12.82
CA PRO A 111 26.90 -10.01 12.48
C PRO A 111 26.82 -10.36 10.99
N GLN A 112 27.89 -10.11 10.25
CA GLN A 112 28.06 -10.59 8.88
C GLN A 112 27.71 -12.07 8.90
N GLY A 113 26.46 -12.39 8.58
CA GLY A 113 26.07 -13.70 8.13
C GLY A 113 26.88 -13.87 6.89
N ARG A 114 27.92 -14.70 7.01
CA ARG A 114 28.77 -15.11 5.90
C ARG A 114 27.85 -15.28 4.72
N GLY A 115 28.08 -14.51 3.67
CA GLY A 115 27.60 -14.85 2.33
C GLY A 115 28.33 -16.13 1.94
N THR A 116 27.98 -17.23 2.58
CA THR A 116 28.05 -18.51 1.92
C THR A 116 26.80 -18.49 1.07
N ASP A 117 27.01 -18.21 -0.21
CA ASP A 117 26.25 -18.83 -1.30
C ASP A 117 26.42 -20.37 -1.14
N THR A 118 25.93 -20.88 -0.01
CA THR A 118 25.80 -22.28 0.26
C THR A 118 24.64 -22.60 -0.64
N LYS A 119 24.95 -23.18 -1.80
CA LYS A 119 24.04 -24.10 -2.46
C LYS A 119 23.39 -24.89 -1.33
N ARG A 120 22.14 -24.56 -0.99
CA ARG A 120 21.41 -25.21 0.08
C ARG A 120 21.23 -26.63 -0.41
N THR A 121 22.12 -27.51 0.03
CA THR A 121 22.12 -28.88 -0.43
C THR A 121 20.84 -29.51 0.08
N ARG A 122 20.09 -30.11 -0.83
CA ARG A 122 18.90 -30.89 -0.49
C ARG A 122 19.30 -31.95 0.55
N GLY A 123 18.79 -31.81 1.77
CA GLY A 123 18.96 -32.79 2.83
C GLY A 123 18.23 -34.09 2.52
N ASN A 124 18.51 -35.13 3.29
CA ASN A 124 17.76 -36.38 3.20
C ASN A 124 16.29 -36.11 3.57
N ARG A 125 15.36 -36.61 2.77
CA ARG A 125 13.92 -36.34 2.92
C ARG A 125 13.42 -36.74 4.31
N GLY A 126 13.81 -37.92 4.82
CA GLY A 126 13.38 -38.38 6.14
C GLY A 126 13.87 -37.51 7.30
N GLU A 127 15.12 -37.03 7.24
CA GLU A 127 15.70 -36.16 8.27
C GLU A 127 15.03 -34.78 8.31
N VAL A 128 14.68 -34.24 7.13
CA VAL A 128 13.98 -32.96 7.01
C VAL A 128 12.55 -33.10 7.53
N GLU A 129 11.87 -34.21 7.26
CA GLU A 129 10.53 -34.50 7.77
C GLU A 129 10.51 -34.57 9.30
N GLU A 130 11.44 -35.31 9.93
CA GLU A 130 11.56 -35.39 11.39
C GLU A 130 11.84 -34.02 12.04
N SER A 131 12.77 -33.25 11.46
CA SER A 131 13.09 -31.89 11.91
C SER A 131 11.88 -30.95 11.79
N LEU A 132 11.04 -31.16 10.77
CA LEU A 132 9.82 -30.39 10.54
C LEU A 132 8.75 -30.72 11.58
N PHE A 133 8.53 -32.00 11.90
CA PHE A 133 7.61 -32.43 12.96
C PHE A 133 7.98 -31.80 14.31
N LYS A 134 9.26 -31.83 14.69
CA LYS A 134 9.76 -31.19 15.92
C LYS A 134 9.49 -29.68 15.96
N LYS A 135 9.48 -29.01 14.81
CA LYS A 135 9.13 -27.58 14.72
C LYS A 135 7.64 -27.35 14.88
N PHE A 136 6.81 -28.21 14.30
CA PHE A 136 5.35 -28.14 14.46
C PHE A 136 4.88 -28.49 15.87
N GLU A 137 5.67 -29.24 16.66
CA GLU A 137 5.41 -29.41 18.11
C GLU A 137 5.58 -28.10 18.90
N LYS A 138 6.49 -27.20 18.47
CA LYS A 138 6.71 -25.91 19.15
C LYS A 138 5.66 -24.85 18.82
N GLN A 139 5.18 -24.83 17.59
CA GLN A 139 4.08 -23.98 17.16
C GLN A 139 3.25 -24.66 16.09
N SER A 140 1.93 -24.55 16.19
CA SER A 140 0.98 -25.26 15.32
C SER A 140 0.96 -24.78 13.88
N ASN A 141 1.48 -23.58 13.61
CA ASN A 141 1.45 -22.91 12.32
C ASN A 141 2.83 -22.37 11.98
N TRP A 142 3.32 -22.59 10.77
CA TRP A 142 4.59 -22.05 10.30
C TRP A 142 4.47 -21.41 8.92
N SER A 143 5.12 -20.28 8.68
CA SER A 143 5.22 -19.69 7.33
C SER A 143 6.35 -20.35 6.53
N LEU A 144 6.18 -20.45 5.21
CA LEU A 144 7.21 -21.02 4.32
C LEU A 144 8.57 -20.32 4.47
N ARG A 145 8.55 -18.99 4.59
CA ARG A 145 9.77 -18.18 4.75
C ARG A 145 10.54 -18.57 6.01
N ASN A 146 9.84 -18.80 7.12
CA ASN A 146 10.46 -19.18 8.39
C ASN A 146 11.00 -20.61 8.32
N LEU A 147 10.26 -21.54 7.70
CA LEU A 147 10.73 -22.91 7.49
C LEU A 147 12.01 -22.97 6.65
N VAL A 148 12.08 -22.16 5.59
CA VAL A 148 13.28 -22.05 4.74
C VAL A 148 14.49 -21.53 5.51
N GLN A 149 14.31 -20.56 6.42
CA GLN A 149 15.40 -20.02 7.24
C GLN A 149 15.85 -20.99 8.34
N GLU A 150 14.89 -21.68 8.96
CA GLU A 150 15.18 -22.55 10.10
C GLU A 150 15.71 -23.92 9.70
N THR A 151 15.38 -24.41 8.50
CA THR A 151 15.82 -25.73 8.00
C THR A 151 17.01 -25.62 7.03
N ASP A 152 17.31 -24.40 6.57
CA ASP A 152 18.25 -24.12 5.48
C ASP A 152 18.03 -24.97 4.21
N GLN A 153 16.79 -25.43 3.98
CA GLN A 153 16.43 -26.20 2.81
C GLN A 153 15.94 -25.30 1.65
N PRO A 154 16.11 -25.72 0.39
CA PRO A 154 15.52 -25.04 -0.76
C PRO A 154 13.99 -24.94 -0.66
N GLU A 155 13.43 -23.80 -1.06
CA GLU A 155 11.99 -23.55 -0.98
C GLU A 155 11.17 -24.59 -1.74
N GLN A 156 11.62 -24.99 -2.93
CA GLN A 156 10.93 -25.99 -3.73
C GLN A 156 10.90 -27.36 -3.05
N PHE A 157 12.01 -27.75 -2.41
CA PHE A 157 12.10 -29.04 -1.72
C PHE A 157 11.19 -29.08 -0.48
N LEU A 158 11.11 -27.97 0.26
CA LEU A 158 10.16 -27.85 1.36
C LEU A 158 8.71 -27.87 0.88
N LYS A 159 8.38 -27.23 -0.24
CA LYS A 159 7.02 -27.29 -0.81
C LYS A 159 6.60 -28.72 -1.14
N ASP A 160 7.51 -29.53 -1.69
CA ASP A 160 7.22 -30.93 -2.03
C ASP A 160 6.91 -31.75 -0.77
N ILE A 161 7.68 -31.57 0.32
CA ILE A 161 7.45 -32.24 1.61
C ILE A 161 6.16 -31.72 2.29
N LEU A 162 5.98 -30.40 2.30
CA LEU A 162 4.81 -29.74 2.91
C LEU A 162 3.51 -30.09 2.19
N LYS A 163 3.54 -30.36 0.88
CA LYS A 163 2.37 -30.82 0.12
C LYS A 163 1.87 -32.18 0.62
N ASP A 164 2.79 -33.05 1.03
CA ASP A 164 2.46 -34.39 1.47
C ASP A 164 2.00 -34.39 2.95
N LEU A 165 2.64 -33.58 3.81
CA LEU A 165 2.44 -33.61 5.27
C LEU A 165 1.53 -32.51 5.85
N CYS A 166 1.39 -31.36 5.17
CA CYS A 166 0.73 -30.17 5.69
C CYS A 166 -0.48 -29.73 4.87
N VAL A 167 -1.34 -28.91 5.48
CA VAL A 167 -2.40 -28.12 4.85
C VAL A 167 -1.96 -26.67 4.79
N TYR A 168 -2.21 -26.00 3.67
CA TYR A 168 -1.91 -24.59 3.50
C TYR A 168 -3.13 -23.72 3.83
N ASN A 169 -2.96 -22.81 4.79
CA ASN A 169 -4.01 -21.91 5.25
C ASN A 169 -4.15 -20.71 4.32
N ASN A 170 -5.17 -20.75 3.47
CA ASN A 170 -5.43 -19.71 2.45
C ASN A 170 -6.24 -18.51 2.96
N LYS A 171 -6.85 -18.60 4.14
CA LYS A 171 -7.81 -17.59 4.65
C LYS A 171 -7.70 -17.44 6.19
N GLY A 172 -8.12 -16.28 6.70
CA GLY A 172 -8.17 -15.98 8.13
C GLY A 172 -6.85 -15.47 8.72
N THR A 173 -6.76 -15.39 10.05
CA THR A 173 -5.60 -14.84 10.78
C THR A 173 -4.30 -15.61 10.52
N ASN A 174 -4.40 -16.88 10.13
CA ASN A 174 -3.28 -17.75 9.78
C ASN A 174 -3.04 -17.84 8.26
N GLN A 175 -3.51 -16.86 7.48
CA GLN A 175 -3.29 -16.85 6.04
C GLN A 175 -1.79 -16.88 5.72
N GLY A 176 -1.39 -17.78 4.84
CA GLY A 176 0.00 -17.93 4.41
C GLY A 176 0.85 -18.86 5.27
N THR A 177 0.25 -19.56 6.24
CA THR A 177 0.94 -20.58 7.04
C THR A 177 0.59 -22.00 6.61
N TYR A 178 1.46 -22.93 6.98
CA TYR A 178 1.25 -24.36 6.88
C TYR A 178 0.93 -24.90 8.27
N GLU A 179 0.03 -25.86 8.33
CA GLU A 179 -0.30 -26.65 9.52
C GLU A 179 -0.18 -28.14 9.19
N LEU A 180 0.24 -28.99 10.13
CA LEU A 180 0.24 -30.43 9.89
C LEU A 180 -1.19 -30.92 9.62
N LYS A 181 -1.34 -31.85 8.67
CA LYS A 181 -2.61 -32.55 8.46
C LYS A 181 -3.07 -33.18 9.79
N PRO A 182 -4.38 -33.21 10.05
CA PRO A 182 -4.92 -33.75 11.29
C PRO A 182 -4.52 -35.21 11.55
N GLU A 183 -4.31 -35.98 10.48
CA GLU A 183 -3.83 -37.38 10.52
C GLU A 183 -2.43 -37.54 11.12
N TYR A 184 -1.57 -36.51 11.04
CA TYR A 184 -0.22 -36.52 11.62
C TYR A 184 -0.13 -35.69 12.91
N ARG A 185 -1.23 -35.05 13.33
CA ARG A 185 -1.32 -34.37 14.63
C ARG A 185 -1.64 -35.43 15.69
N LYS A 186 -0.62 -36.16 16.14
CA LYS A 186 -0.64 -37.19 17.20
C LYS A 186 -2.02 -37.85 17.44
N THR A 187 -2.33 -38.90 16.68
CA THR A 187 -2.72 -40.16 17.30
C THR A 187 -1.47 -40.75 17.95
N GLY A 188 -1.35 -40.62 19.27
CA GLY A 188 -0.23 -41.14 20.04
C GLY A 188 -0.30 -40.63 21.47
N ASP A 189 -1.03 -41.40 22.29
CA ASP A 189 -1.04 -41.50 23.77
C ASP A 189 -1.02 -40.20 24.60
#